data_AF-A0A1G2X4E3-F1
#
_entry.id   AF-A0A1G2X4E3-F1
#
_cell.length_a   1.000
_cell.length_b   1.000
_cell.length_c   1.000
_cell.angle_alpha   90.00
_cell.angle_beta   90.00
_cell.angle_gamma   90.00
#
_symmetry.space_group_name_H-M   'P 1'
#
loop_
_entity.id
_entity.type
_entity.pdbx_description
1 polymer ?
#
loop_
_entity_poly.entity_id
_entity_poly.type
_entity_poly.pdbx_seq_one_letter_code
_entity_poly.pdbx_strand_id
1 'polypeptide(L)'
;MNDYNDSLIVAKREQFLDETQVGYLRFEQEALRKKYLEYLERAQSEAEMHYFFETNPIVLPGLCDLHNGPLGEVVISKLQLSNEYVTDFAFISVNSANAQITLVEIESPTMQLFRDSDNLFTSKFNRTLQQVRDWTLWIEQNATYVKDLFREIYFKGVFRHQRVVSRSIIVAGRRREIQVNSQREKRWAGISQQGGHVEVMSYDRLAETLSVNPVLLQELICRPRRYISQILRKRR
;
A
#
# COMPACT_ATOMS: atom_id res chain seq x y z
N MET A 1 -10.21 4.67 30.75
CA MET A 1 -11.57 4.38 30.26
C MET A 1 -11.40 3.45 29.08
N ASN A 2 -11.18 2.16 29.37
CA ASN A 2 -11.09 1.09 28.37
C ASN A 2 -12.52 0.60 28.17
N ASP A 3 -13.15 0.99 27.07
CA ASP A 3 -14.55 0.68 26.81
C ASP A 3 -14.72 -0.02 25.46
N TYR A 4 -13.89 -1.05 25.24
CA TYR A 4 -14.13 -2.03 24.19
C TYR A 4 -14.39 -3.38 24.84
N ASN A 5 -15.46 -4.02 24.40
CA ASN A 5 -15.82 -5.36 24.81
C ASN A 5 -14.90 -6.34 24.05
N ASP A 6 -13.72 -6.60 24.59
CA ASP A 6 -12.65 -7.43 23.97
C ASP A 6 -13.16 -8.80 23.50
N SER A 7 -14.19 -9.33 24.17
CA SER A 7 -14.86 -10.60 23.83
C SER A 7 -15.52 -10.60 22.43
N LEU A 8 -16.01 -9.46 21.95
CA LEU A 8 -16.64 -9.33 20.62
C LEU A 8 -15.63 -9.22 19.48
N ILE A 9 -14.41 -8.75 19.76
CA ILE A 9 -13.37 -8.49 18.75
C ILE A 9 -12.63 -9.79 18.38
N VAL A 10 -12.44 -10.68 19.35
CA VAL A 10 -11.75 -11.97 19.15
C VAL A 10 -12.63 -12.94 18.35
N ALA A 11 -13.94 -12.97 18.61
CA ALA A 11 -14.86 -13.99 18.07
C ALA A 11 -15.15 -13.92 16.56
N LYS A 12 -14.82 -12.82 15.87
CA LYS A 12 -15.23 -12.59 14.47
C LYS A 12 -14.16 -12.87 13.40
N ARG A 13 -12.93 -13.20 13.77
CA ARG A 13 -11.82 -13.43 12.81
C ARG A 13 -11.52 -14.90 12.51
N GLU A 14 -12.16 -15.84 13.22
CA GLU A 14 -11.84 -17.27 13.17
C GLU A 14 -12.99 -18.10 12.60
N GLN A 15 -13.34 -17.85 11.35
CA GLN A 15 -14.09 -18.85 10.59
C GLN A 15 -13.28 -19.15 9.33
N PHE A 16 -13.04 -20.45 9.10
CA PHE A 16 -12.23 -21.10 8.05
C PHE A 16 -10.86 -21.68 8.45
N LEU A 17 -10.35 -21.46 9.67
CA LEU A 17 -9.07 -22.05 10.11
C LEU A 17 -9.19 -22.73 11.48
N ASP A 18 -8.53 -23.87 11.66
CA ASP A 18 -8.42 -24.52 12.96
C ASP A 18 -7.39 -23.82 13.88
N GLU A 19 -7.40 -24.14 15.18
CA GLU A 19 -6.51 -23.51 16.17
C GLU A 19 -5.02 -23.66 15.81
N THR A 20 -4.64 -24.76 15.17
CA THR A 20 -3.25 -25.01 14.76
C THR A 20 -2.86 -24.10 13.61
N GLN A 21 -3.74 -23.96 12.61
CA GLN A 21 -3.56 -23.06 11.48
C GLN A 21 -3.53 -21.59 11.92
N VAL A 22 -4.39 -21.20 12.86
CA VAL A 22 -4.36 -19.86 13.48
C VAL A 22 -3.04 -19.64 14.20
N GLY A 23 -2.55 -20.62 14.96
CA GLY A 23 -1.26 -20.56 15.64
C GLY A 23 -0.09 -20.37 14.67
N TYR A 24 -0.07 -21.13 13.58
CA TYR A 24 0.96 -21.02 12.53
C TYR A 24 0.97 -19.64 11.88
N LEU A 25 -0.21 -19.11 11.51
CA LEU A 25 -0.29 -17.79 10.88
C LEU A 25 0.14 -16.66 11.81
N ARG A 26 -0.21 -16.74 13.10
CA ARG A 26 0.27 -15.77 14.09
C ARG A 26 1.80 -15.81 14.21
N PHE A 27 2.38 -17.01 14.24
CA PHE A 27 3.83 -17.19 14.26
C PHE A 27 4.51 -16.56 13.03
N GLU A 28 4.01 -16.85 11.83
CA GLU A 28 4.53 -16.28 10.58
C GLU A 28 4.41 -14.75 10.56
N GLN A 29 3.26 -14.21 10.99
CA GLN A 29 3.03 -12.77 11.09
C GLN A 29 3.99 -12.10 12.07
N GLU A 30 4.26 -12.70 13.22
CA GLU A 30 5.22 -12.19 14.21
C GLU A 30 6.66 -12.24 13.68
N ALA A 31 7.05 -13.35 13.04
CA ALA A 31 8.36 -13.49 12.43
C ALA A 31 8.58 -12.45 11.32
N LEU A 32 7.59 -12.25 10.45
CA LEU A 32 7.61 -11.23 9.40
C LEU A 32 7.67 -9.82 9.99
N ARG A 33 6.86 -9.53 11.02
CA ARG A 33 6.88 -8.24 11.72
C ARG A 33 8.25 -7.95 12.33
N LYS A 34 8.86 -8.93 12.99
CA LYS A 34 10.20 -8.82 13.57
C LYS A 34 11.24 -8.53 12.49
N LYS A 35 11.25 -9.31 11.41
CA LYS A 35 12.13 -9.10 10.24
C LYS A 35 11.98 -7.69 9.66
N TYR A 36 10.75 -7.21 9.52
CA TYR A 36 10.46 -5.87 9.03
C TYR A 36 11.01 -4.79 9.97
N LEU A 37 10.75 -4.89 11.28
CA LEU A 37 11.22 -3.91 12.26
C LEU A 37 12.75 -3.86 12.33
N GLU A 38 13.42 -5.01 12.34
CA GLU A 38 14.89 -5.08 12.30
C GLU A 38 15.46 -4.44 11.03
N TYR A 39 14.81 -4.62 9.88
CA TYR A 39 15.20 -3.96 8.63
C TYR A 39 14.96 -2.45 8.68
N LEU A 40 13.82 -2.03 9.23
CA LEU A 40 13.41 -0.64 9.31
C LEU A 40 14.32 0.18 10.22
N GLU A 41 14.85 -0.39 11.30
CA GLU A 41 15.78 0.31 12.20
C GLU A 41 17.11 0.67 11.53
N ARG A 42 17.56 -0.12 10.55
CA ARG A 42 18.80 0.14 9.81
C ARG A 42 18.60 0.94 8.53
N ALA A 43 17.41 0.87 7.91
CA ALA A 43 17.14 1.54 6.64
C ALA A 43 17.28 3.07 6.77
N GLN A 44 18.06 3.65 5.86
CA GLN A 44 18.32 5.10 5.79
C GLN A 44 17.76 5.73 4.52
N SER A 45 17.28 4.92 3.58
CA SER A 45 16.85 5.38 2.27
C SER A 45 15.56 4.73 1.78
N GLU A 46 14.91 5.40 0.83
CA GLU A 46 13.77 4.87 0.08
C GLU A 46 14.16 3.61 -0.70
N ALA A 47 15.34 3.59 -1.34
CA ALA A 47 15.81 2.46 -2.15
C ALA A 47 15.95 1.17 -1.32
N GLU A 48 16.43 1.27 -0.07
CA GLU A 48 16.50 0.12 0.83
C GLU A 48 15.12 -0.40 1.21
N MET A 49 14.15 0.50 1.46
CA MET A 49 12.77 0.09 1.74
C MET A 49 12.07 -0.47 0.50
N HIS A 50 12.34 0.09 -0.68
CA HIS A 50 11.86 -0.44 -1.96
C HIS A 50 12.31 -1.88 -2.15
N TYR A 51 13.61 -2.15 -1.96
CA TYR A 51 14.16 -3.50 -2.05
C TYR A 51 13.51 -4.46 -1.03
N PHE A 52 13.29 -4.00 0.20
CA PHE A 52 12.61 -4.80 1.20
C PHE A 52 11.20 -5.19 0.76
N PHE A 53 10.40 -4.25 0.25
CA PHE A 53 9.04 -4.52 -0.21
C PHE A 53 8.98 -5.33 -1.50
N GLU A 54 9.92 -5.19 -2.43
CA GLU A 54 10.01 -6.07 -3.60
C GLU A 54 10.26 -7.53 -3.20
N THR A 55 11.10 -7.75 -2.18
CA THR A 55 11.45 -9.09 -1.69
C THR A 55 10.47 -9.63 -0.65
N ASN A 56 9.63 -8.78 -0.06
CA ASN A 56 8.62 -9.12 0.95
C ASN A 56 7.31 -8.36 0.66
N PRO A 57 6.67 -8.59 -0.50
CA PRO A 57 5.52 -7.80 -0.94
C PRO A 57 4.33 -7.92 0.01
N ILE A 58 4.25 -8.99 0.80
CA ILE A 58 3.20 -9.24 1.81
C ILE A 58 3.16 -8.18 2.93
N VAL A 59 4.22 -7.37 3.07
CA VAL A 59 4.26 -6.26 4.03
C VAL A 59 3.61 -4.99 3.49
N LEU A 60 3.34 -4.91 2.18
CA LEU A 60 2.74 -3.72 1.58
C LEU A 60 1.34 -3.41 2.16
N PRO A 61 0.97 -2.12 2.26
CA PRO A 61 -0.36 -1.74 2.73
C PRO A 61 -1.43 -2.02 1.67
N GLY A 62 -2.68 -2.18 2.12
CA GLY A 62 -3.85 -2.32 1.24
C GLY A 62 -4.06 -3.70 0.63
N LEU A 63 -3.24 -4.71 0.99
CA LEU A 63 -3.35 -6.06 0.45
C LEU A 63 -4.63 -6.81 0.86
N CYS A 64 -5.36 -6.31 1.85
CA CYS A 64 -6.64 -6.89 2.27
C CYS A 64 -7.85 -6.12 1.70
N ASP A 65 -7.62 -5.15 0.82
CA ASP A 65 -8.69 -4.32 0.26
C ASP A 65 -9.66 -5.18 -0.57
N LEU A 66 -10.95 -4.87 -0.46
CA LEU A 66 -12.06 -5.57 -1.11
C LEU A 66 -12.12 -7.09 -0.83
N HIS A 67 -11.58 -7.53 0.31
CA HIS A 67 -11.57 -8.92 0.83
C HIS A 67 -10.71 -9.94 0.06
N ASN A 68 -10.42 -9.69 -1.21
CA ASN A 68 -9.68 -10.60 -2.07
C ASN A 68 -8.19 -10.23 -2.21
N GLY A 69 -7.83 -8.98 -1.93
CA GLY A 69 -6.47 -8.50 -2.16
C GLY A 69 -6.11 -8.40 -3.65
N PRO A 70 -4.80 -8.41 -3.98
CA PRO A 70 -4.31 -8.27 -5.34
C PRO A 70 -4.81 -9.40 -6.25
N LEU A 71 -5.40 -9.03 -7.39
CA LEU A 71 -5.83 -9.97 -8.41
C LEU A 71 -4.64 -10.80 -8.91
N GLY A 72 -4.80 -12.14 -8.86
CA GLY A 72 -3.76 -13.07 -9.28
C GLY A 72 -2.51 -13.00 -8.40
N GLU A 73 -2.66 -12.51 -7.17
CA GLU A 73 -1.60 -12.49 -6.17
C GLU A 73 -0.35 -11.73 -6.69
N VAL A 74 -0.57 -10.69 -7.52
CA VAL A 74 0.51 -9.90 -8.13
C VAL A 74 0.49 -8.46 -7.63
N VAL A 75 1.66 -8.02 -7.17
CA VAL A 75 2.00 -6.61 -7.05
C VAL A 75 2.98 -6.24 -8.16
N ILE A 76 2.80 -5.07 -8.75
CA ILE A 76 3.69 -4.54 -9.77
C ILE A 76 4.59 -3.49 -9.12
N SER A 77 5.89 -3.63 -9.27
CA SER A 77 6.85 -2.60 -8.85
C SER A 77 7.23 -1.68 -10.02
N LYS A 78 7.35 -0.38 -9.74
CA LYS A 78 7.66 0.67 -10.71
C LYS A 78 6.66 0.69 -11.88
N LEU A 79 5.35 0.57 -11.60
CA LEU A 79 4.32 0.61 -12.64
C LEU A 79 4.34 1.98 -13.32
N GLN A 80 4.47 1.96 -14.64
CA GLN A 80 4.41 3.17 -15.45
C GLN A 80 2.95 3.43 -15.86
N LEU A 81 2.32 4.46 -15.28
CA LEU A 81 0.98 4.91 -15.66
C LEU A 81 1.05 5.72 -16.96
N SER A 82 1.99 6.65 -17.04
CA SER A 82 2.25 7.51 -18.21
C SER A 82 3.76 7.71 -18.39
N ASN A 83 4.18 8.56 -19.34
CA ASN A 83 5.59 8.94 -19.45
C ASN A 83 6.09 9.74 -18.23
N GLU A 84 5.18 10.35 -17.48
CA GLU A 84 5.48 11.26 -16.36
C GLU A 84 5.25 10.60 -15.00
N TYR A 85 4.43 9.54 -14.95
CA TYR A 85 4.00 8.93 -13.69
C TYR A 85 4.46 7.48 -13.58
N VAL A 86 5.32 7.25 -12.60
CA VAL A 86 5.78 5.93 -12.17
C VAL A 86 5.49 5.79 -10.68
N THR A 87 4.81 4.72 -10.29
CA THR A 87 4.50 4.44 -8.88
C THR A 87 5.50 3.46 -8.29
N ASP A 88 5.76 3.48 -6.99
CA ASP A 88 6.65 2.48 -6.38
C ASP A 88 6.07 1.08 -6.45
N PHE A 89 4.80 0.95 -6.05
CA PHE A 89 4.04 -0.27 -6.18
C PHE A 89 2.62 0.02 -6.67
N ALA A 90 2.04 -0.95 -7.37
CA ALA A 90 0.65 -0.90 -7.78
C ALA A 90 0.05 -2.31 -7.86
N PHE A 91 -1.22 -2.43 -7.52
CA PHE A 91 -1.99 -3.64 -7.73
C PHE A 91 -3.47 -3.30 -7.90
N ILE A 92 -4.25 -4.30 -8.32
CA ILE A 92 -5.68 -4.17 -8.51
C ILE A 92 -6.42 -5.17 -7.63
N SER A 93 -7.40 -4.70 -6.87
CA SER A 93 -8.35 -5.55 -6.15
C SER A 93 -9.72 -5.41 -6.80
N VAL A 94 -10.47 -6.51 -6.95
CA VAL A 94 -11.77 -6.50 -7.65
C VAL A 94 -12.84 -7.15 -6.80
N ASN A 95 -14.02 -6.53 -6.75
CA ASN A 95 -15.25 -7.15 -6.28
C ASN A 95 -16.39 -6.97 -7.31
N SER A 96 -17.63 -7.24 -6.92
CA SER A 96 -18.78 -7.11 -7.82
C SER A 96 -19.06 -5.67 -8.27
N ALA A 97 -18.70 -4.66 -7.46
CA ALA A 97 -19.01 -3.25 -7.73
C ALA A 97 -17.79 -2.47 -8.27
N ASN A 98 -16.61 -2.72 -7.71
CA ASN A 98 -15.42 -1.89 -7.89
C ASN A 98 -14.23 -2.72 -8.35
N ALA A 99 -13.41 -2.09 -9.17
CA ALA A 99 -12.05 -2.48 -9.47
C ALA A 99 -11.16 -1.36 -8.93
N GLN A 100 -10.59 -1.60 -7.75
CA GLN A 100 -9.76 -0.64 -7.05
C GLN A 100 -8.31 -0.81 -7.47
N ILE A 101 -7.71 0.25 -8.00
CA ILE A 101 -6.29 0.33 -8.28
C ILE A 101 -5.63 0.96 -7.07
N THR A 102 -4.88 0.14 -6.33
CA THR A 102 -4.09 0.62 -5.20
C THR A 102 -2.70 0.99 -5.69
N LEU A 103 -2.30 2.23 -5.47
CA LEU A 103 -0.99 2.79 -5.75
C LEU A 103 -0.30 3.04 -4.41
N VAL A 104 0.92 2.56 -4.25
CA VAL A 104 1.73 2.83 -3.07
C VAL A 104 2.93 3.66 -3.49
N GLU A 105 3.12 4.78 -2.81
CA GLU A 105 4.34 5.60 -2.86
C GLU A 105 5.05 5.44 -1.53
N ILE A 106 6.35 5.21 -1.56
CA ILE A 106 7.19 5.10 -0.39
C ILE A 106 8.21 6.23 -0.42
N GLU A 107 8.55 6.73 0.76
CA GLU A 107 9.62 7.71 0.93
C GLU A 107 10.59 7.23 1.99
N SER A 108 11.74 7.87 2.12
CA SER A 108 12.73 7.44 3.11
C SER A 108 12.14 7.37 4.54
N PRO A 109 12.48 6.34 5.34
CA PRO A 109 12.14 6.32 6.76
C PRO A 109 12.79 7.49 7.53
N THR A 110 13.86 8.08 6.99
CA THR A 110 14.55 9.26 7.54
C THR A 110 14.10 10.58 6.91
N MET A 111 13.08 10.55 6.04
CA MET A 111 12.49 11.77 5.49
C MET A 111 12.05 12.69 6.62
N GLN A 112 12.44 13.96 6.55
CA GLN A 112 11.85 15.01 7.35
C GLN A 112 10.46 15.36 6.79
N LEU A 113 9.42 14.92 7.50
CA LEU A 113 8.02 15.20 7.23
C LEU A 113 7.66 16.66 7.57
N PHE A 114 8.18 17.22 8.66
CA PHE A 114 7.81 18.54 9.17
C PHE A 114 9.00 19.49 9.31
N ARG A 115 8.79 20.77 9.01
CA ARG A 115 9.75 21.82 9.34
C ARG A 115 9.73 22.09 10.84
N ASP A 116 10.91 22.24 11.41
CA ASP A 116 11.04 22.53 12.84
C ASP A 116 10.64 23.98 13.20
N SER A 117 10.66 24.90 12.23
CA SER A 117 10.33 26.31 12.44
C SER A 117 8.84 26.56 12.73
N ASP A 118 7.94 25.80 12.11
CA ASP A 118 6.50 26.09 12.09
C ASP A 118 5.60 24.85 12.14
N ASN A 119 6.19 23.65 12.28
CA ASN A 119 5.47 22.36 12.26
C ASN A 119 4.62 22.14 10.99
N LEU A 120 4.90 22.85 9.89
CA LEU A 120 4.27 22.62 8.60
C LEU A 120 5.01 21.50 7.85
N PHE A 121 4.32 20.84 6.92
CA PHE A 121 4.96 19.83 6.08
C PHE A 121 6.13 20.42 5.28
N THR A 122 7.21 19.65 5.14
CA THR A 122 8.33 20.04 4.29
C THR A 122 7.91 20.13 2.83
N SER A 123 8.65 20.89 2.03
CA SER A 123 8.43 20.93 0.57
C SER A 123 8.60 19.55 -0.06
N LYS A 124 9.47 18.69 0.50
CA LYS A 124 9.67 17.33 0.01
C LYS A 124 8.39 16.52 0.19
N PHE A 125 7.84 16.45 1.40
CA PHE A 125 6.61 15.71 1.66
C PHE A 125 5.39 16.28 0.92
N ASN A 126 5.29 17.61 0.77
CA ASN A 126 4.25 18.23 -0.06
C ASN A 126 4.32 17.81 -1.54
N ARG A 127 5.52 17.61 -2.10
CA ARG A 127 5.67 17.09 -3.47
C ARG A 127 5.16 15.65 -3.58
N THR A 128 5.47 14.79 -2.61
CA THR A 128 4.95 13.41 -2.54
C THR A 128 3.41 13.42 -2.49
N LEU A 129 2.81 14.28 -1.66
CA LEU A 129 1.35 14.45 -1.62
C LEU A 129 0.77 14.92 -2.96
N GLN A 130 1.44 15.84 -3.65
CA GLN A 130 1.00 16.31 -4.97
C GLN A 130 1.09 15.20 -6.01
N GLN A 131 2.20 14.45 -6.04
CA GLN A 131 2.43 13.35 -6.97
C GLN A 131 1.33 12.28 -6.88
N VAL A 132 0.95 11.85 -5.68
CA VAL A 132 -0.12 10.83 -5.53
C VAL A 132 -1.52 11.36 -5.87
N ARG A 133 -1.75 12.67 -5.71
CA ARG A 133 -2.98 13.34 -6.15
C ARG A 133 -3.02 13.44 -7.68
N ASP A 134 -1.89 13.74 -8.30
CA ASP A 134 -1.76 13.81 -9.76
C ASP A 134 -2.02 12.45 -10.40
N TRP A 135 -1.54 11.34 -9.79
CA TRP A 135 -1.91 9.99 -10.24
C TRP A 135 -3.40 9.73 -10.16
N THR A 136 -4.04 10.13 -9.07
CA THR A 136 -5.49 9.95 -8.85
C THR A 136 -6.26 10.67 -9.95
N LEU A 137 -5.96 11.95 -10.17
CA LEU A 137 -6.57 12.76 -11.22
C LEU A 137 -6.31 12.19 -12.62
N TRP A 138 -5.08 11.75 -12.87
CA TRP A 138 -4.71 11.16 -14.16
C TRP A 138 -5.47 9.86 -14.43
N ILE A 139 -5.63 8.96 -13.44
CA ILE A 139 -6.42 7.74 -13.59
C ILE A 139 -7.89 8.06 -13.88
N GLU A 140 -8.48 9.03 -13.18
CA GLU A 140 -9.86 9.46 -13.40
C GLU A 140 -10.06 9.98 -14.83
N GLN A 141 -9.13 10.78 -15.33
CA GLN A 141 -9.17 11.33 -16.70
C GLN A 141 -8.86 10.29 -17.78
N ASN A 142 -8.12 9.23 -17.45
CA ASN A 142 -7.62 8.22 -18.40
C ASN A 142 -8.16 6.81 -18.12
N ALA A 143 -9.36 6.71 -17.55
CA ALA A 143 -9.91 5.44 -17.06
C ALA A 143 -9.95 4.31 -18.13
N THR A 144 -10.24 4.64 -19.39
CA THR A 144 -10.24 3.66 -20.50
C THR A 144 -8.83 3.12 -20.76
N TYR A 145 -7.84 4.00 -20.86
CA TYR A 145 -6.44 3.61 -21.05
C TYR A 145 -5.96 2.72 -19.90
N VAL A 146 -6.29 3.10 -18.66
CA VAL A 146 -5.92 2.31 -17.48
C VAL A 146 -6.56 0.92 -17.52
N LYS A 147 -7.84 0.81 -17.92
CA LYS A 147 -8.47 -0.51 -18.10
C LYS A 147 -7.73 -1.36 -19.12
N ASP A 148 -7.34 -0.77 -20.25
CA ASP A 148 -6.64 -1.48 -21.31
C ASP A 148 -5.25 -1.93 -20.88
N LEU A 149 -4.49 -1.07 -20.18
CA LEU A 149 -3.21 -1.42 -19.57
C LEU A 149 -3.34 -2.66 -18.68
N PHE A 150 -4.29 -2.67 -17.75
CA PHE A 150 -4.48 -3.80 -16.84
C PHE A 150 -5.03 -5.06 -17.55
N ARG A 151 -5.81 -4.93 -18.63
CA ARG A 151 -6.21 -6.07 -19.49
C ARG A 151 -5.03 -6.71 -20.21
N GLU A 152 -4.09 -5.88 -20.66
CA GLU A 152 -2.86 -6.35 -21.30
C GLU A 152 -1.95 -7.07 -20.30
N ILE A 153 -1.84 -6.57 -19.07
CA ILE A 153 -1.03 -7.17 -18.01
C ILE A 153 -1.58 -8.52 -17.55
N TYR A 154 -2.88 -8.57 -17.24
CA TYR A 154 -3.53 -9.74 -16.68
C TYR A 154 -4.28 -10.50 -17.80
N PHE A 155 -5.53 -10.13 -18.07
CA PHE A 155 -6.34 -10.72 -19.13
C PHE A 155 -7.51 -9.81 -19.54
N LYS A 156 -8.12 -10.04 -20.70
CA LYS A 156 -9.18 -9.17 -21.26
C LYS A 156 -10.40 -9.00 -20.33
N GLY A 157 -10.71 -10.02 -19.54
CA GLY A 157 -11.89 -10.07 -18.67
C GLY A 157 -11.72 -9.47 -17.27
N VAL A 158 -10.58 -8.83 -16.97
CA VAL A 158 -10.29 -8.22 -15.64
C VAL A 158 -11.34 -7.20 -15.23
N PHE A 159 -11.81 -6.40 -16.19
CA PHE A 159 -12.90 -5.44 -15.99
C PHE A 159 -14.09 -5.86 -16.83
N ARG A 160 -15.25 -6.05 -16.17
CA ARG A 160 -16.52 -6.33 -16.86
C ARG A 160 -17.42 -5.11 -16.76
N HIS A 161 -18.00 -4.89 -15.58
CA HIS A 161 -18.94 -3.80 -15.29
C HIS A 161 -18.51 -2.95 -14.09
N GLN A 162 -17.42 -3.32 -13.43
CA GLN A 162 -16.94 -2.65 -12.22
C GLN A 162 -16.56 -1.19 -12.50
N ARG A 163 -16.89 -0.32 -11.55
CA ARG A 163 -16.36 1.05 -11.51
C ARG A 163 -14.87 0.98 -11.20
N VAL A 164 -14.05 1.68 -11.99
CA VAL A 164 -12.63 1.83 -11.68
C VAL A 164 -12.49 2.97 -10.68
N VAL A 165 -11.83 2.68 -9.57
CA VAL A 165 -11.51 3.65 -8.53
C VAL A 165 -10.02 3.52 -8.23
N SER A 166 -9.38 4.62 -7.88
CA SER A 166 -7.98 4.62 -7.43
C SER A 166 -7.93 4.77 -5.91
N ARG A 167 -6.83 4.31 -5.33
CA ARG A 167 -6.48 4.53 -3.94
C ARG A 167 -4.96 4.69 -3.89
N SER A 168 -4.48 5.81 -3.37
CA SER A 168 -3.08 6.06 -3.16
C SER A 168 -2.73 5.93 -1.68
N ILE A 169 -1.61 5.29 -1.37
CA ILE A 169 -1.11 5.13 -0.01
C ILE A 169 0.32 5.64 0.02
N ILE A 170 0.62 6.59 0.89
CA ILE A 170 1.98 7.06 1.15
C ILE A 170 2.50 6.38 2.41
N VAL A 171 3.68 5.76 2.32
CA VAL A 171 4.45 5.27 3.48
C VAL A 171 5.69 6.13 3.64
N ALA A 172 5.73 6.98 4.67
CA ALA A 172 6.81 7.96 4.82
C ALA A 172 7.17 8.23 6.29
N GLY A 173 8.47 8.37 6.55
CA GLY A 173 9.00 8.78 7.86
C GLY A 173 8.68 7.82 9.02
N ARG A 174 9.08 8.23 10.22
CA ARG A 174 8.86 7.48 11.47
C ARG A 174 7.81 8.19 12.34
N ARG A 175 7.06 7.42 13.12
CA ARG A 175 6.05 7.93 14.07
C ARG A 175 6.62 8.95 15.03
N ARG A 176 7.88 8.78 15.46
CA ARG A 176 8.58 9.71 16.36
C ARG A 176 8.66 11.15 15.82
N GLU A 177 8.61 11.36 14.50
CA GLU A 177 8.60 12.71 13.92
C GLU A 177 7.20 13.35 13.91
N ILE A 178 6.16 12.51 13.88
CA ILE A 178 4.75 12.90 13.91
C ILE A 178 4.31 13.23 15.34
N GLN A 179 4.71 12.40 16.31
CA GLN A 179 4.30 12.50 17.73
C GLN A 179 5.16 13.48 18.55
N VAL A 180 5.86 14.41 17.90
CA VAL A 180 6.63 15.45 18.60
C VAL A 180 5.69 16.43 19.32
N ASN A 181 4.56 16.77 18.70
CA ASN A 181 3.55 17.64 19.29
C ASN A 181 2.18 17.46 18.63
N SER A 182 1.14 17.95 19.30
CA SER A 182 -0.25 17.81 18.85
C SER A 182 -0.56 18.53 17.52
N GLN A 183 0.22 19.53 17.12
CA GLN A 183 0.03 20.19 15.82
C GLN A 183 0.43 19.25 14.68
N ARG A 184 1.59 18.58 14.80
CA ARG A 184 2.06 17.60 13.80
C ARG A 184 1.10 16.41 13.69
N GLU A 185 0.64 15.88 14.82
CA GLU A 185 -0.34 14.79 14.86
C GLU A 185 -1.65 15.17 14.17
N LYS A 186 -2.22 16.35 14.47
CA LYS A 186 -3.44 16.85 13.83
C LYS A 186 -3.26 17.05 12.33
N ARG A 187 -2.11 17.58 11.90
CA ARG A 187 -1.79 17.75 10.46
C ARG A 187 -1.68 16.42 9.75
N TRP A 188 -0.99 15.46 10.36
CA TRP A 188 -0.86 14.11 9.82
C TRP A 188 -2.23 13.43 9.67
N ALA A 189 -3.04 13.45 10.73
CA ALA A 189 -4.40 12.90 10.71
C ALA A 189 -5.32 13.62 9.70
N GLY A 190 -5.12 14.92 9.50
CA GLY A 190 -5.90 15.73 8.58
C GLY A 190 -5.73 15.35 7.10
N ILE A 191 -4.63 14.70 6.71
CA ILE A 191 -4.40 14.29 5.30
C ILE A 191 -5.50 13.33 4.84
N SER A 192 -5.78 12.28 5.64
CA SER A 192 -6.77 11.26 5.31
C SER A 192 -8.22 11.76 5.42
N GLN A 193 -8.46 12.85 6.14
CA GLN A 193 -9.80 13.42 6.36
C GLN A 193 -10.25 14.36 5.23
N GLN A 194 -9.34 14.84 4.38
CA GLN A 194 -9.66 15.79 3.30
C GLN A 194 -10.35 15.14 2.07
N GLY A 195 -11.10 14.06 2.28
CA GLY A 195 -11.98 13.46 1.27
C GLY A 195 -11.27 12.84 0.07
N GLY A 196 -9.97 12.56 0.18
CA GLY A 196 -9.17 12.00 -0.90
C GLY A 196 -9.08 10.48 -0.83
N HIS A 197 -8.96 9.87 -2.00
CA HIS A 197 -8.45 8.52 -2.21
C HIS A 197 -6.98 8.33 -1.73
N VAL A 198 -6.46 9.21 -0.87
CA VAL A 198 -5.07 9.25 -0.40
C VAL A 198 -5.03 8.91 1.09
N GLU A 199 -4.38 7.80 1.44
CA GLU A 199 -3.99 7.49 2.82
C GLU A 199 -2.51 7.82 3.03
N VAL A 200 -2.18 8.26 4.24
CA VAL A 200 -0.81 8.39 4.70
C VAL A 200 -0.55 7.52 5.94
N MET A 201 0.61 6.89 6.01
CA MET A 201 1.06 6.14 7.18
C MET A 201 2.58 6.21 7.37
N SER A 202 3.03 6.12 8.62
CA SER A 202 4.46 5.95 8.90
C SER A 202 4.83 4.48 8.76
N TYR A 203 6.13 4.22 8.61
CA TYR A 203 6.62 2.84 8.61
C TYR A 203 6.29 2.09 9.92
N ASP A 204 6.22 2.80 11.06
CA ASP A 204 5.79 2.22 12.34
C ASP A 204 4.34 1.75 12.32
N ARG A 205 3.45 2.50 11.67
CA ARG A 205 2.03 2.13 11.58
C ARG A 205 1.87 0.88 10.73
N LEU A 206 2.66 0.75 9.66
CA LEU A 206 2.66 -0.45 8.81
C LEU A 206 2.99 -1.72 9.60
N ALA A 207 3.96 -1.67 10.54
CA ALA A 207 4.25 -2.80 11.42
C ALA A 207 3.03 -3.19 12.26
N GLU A 208 2.33 -2.22 12.83
CA GLU A 208 1.20 -2.46 13.72
C GLU A 208 0.00 -3.04 12.98
N THR A 209 -0.27 -2.53 11.78
CA THR A 209 -1.39 -2.95 10.94
C THR A 209 -1.06 -4.17 10.07
N LEU A 210 0.17 -4.67 10.12
CA LEU A 210 0.58 -5.86 9.38
C LEU A 210 -0.33 -7.03 9.78
N SER A 211 -1.14 -7.47 8.83
CA SER A 211 -2.04 -8.61 8.91
C SER A 211 -1.77 -9.46 7.69
N VAL A 212 -1.58 -10.75 7.90
CA VAL A 212 -1.20 -11.65 6.82
C VAL A 212 -2.44 -12.41 6.33
N ASN A 213 -2.71 -12.32 5.03
CA ASN A 213 -3.65 -13.23 4.37
C ASN A 213 -2.89 -14.54 4.07
N PRO A 214 -3.39 -15.72 4.50
CA PRO A 214 -2.70 -17.00 4.30
C PRO A 214 -2.37 -17.31 2.83
N VAL A 215 -3.26 -16.97 1.90
CA VAL A 215 -3.07 -17.17 0.47
C VAL A 215 -1.93 -16.27 -0.02
N LEU A 216 -2.00 -14.98 0.31
CA LEU A 216 -0.98 -14.02 -0.11
C LEU A 216 0.39 -14.31 0.51
N LEU A 217 0.46 -14.87 1.72
CA LEU A 217 1.74 -15.25 2.32
C LEU A 217 2.53 -16.23 1.45
N GLN A 218 1.83 -17.13 0.77
CA GLN A 218 2.44 -18.19 -0.04
C GLN A 218 2.58 -17.80 -1.50
N GLU A 219 1.62 -17.06 -2.04
CA GLU A 219 1.46 -16.89 -3.49
C GLU A 219 1.80 -15.48 -3.97
N LEU A 220 1.87 -14.47 -3.07
CA LEU A 220 2.06 -13.09 -3.48
C LEU A 220 3.43 -12.87 -4.11
N ILE A 221 3.43 -12.43 -5.35
CA ILE A 221 4.62 -12.15 -6.14
C ILE A 221 4.72 -10.67 -6.50
N CYS A 222 5.94 -10.13 -6.39
CA CYS A 222 6.25 -8.82 -6.92
C CYS A 222 6.84 -8.94 -8.34
N ARG A 223 6.26 -8.21 -9.31
CA ARG A 223 6.74 -8.17 -10.70
C ARG A 223 7.30 -6.79 -11.03
N PRO A 224 8.59 -6.68 -11.40
CA PRO A 224 9.18 -5.38 -11.72
C PRO A 224 8.72 -4.89 -13.10
N ARG A 225 8.77 -3.57 -13.33
CA ARG A 225 8.45 -2.90 -14.60
C ARG A 225 8.97 -3.61 -15.85
N ARG A 226 10.23 -4.09 -15.83
CA ARG A 226 10.84 -4.81 -16.96
C ARG A 226 10.03 -6.02 -17.42
N TYR A 227 9.44 -6.75 -16.48
CA TYR A 227 8.61 -7.91 -16.75
C TYR A 227 7.29 -7.48 -17.41
N ILE A 228 6.68 -6.41 -16.89
CA ILE A 228 5.47 -5.81 -17.46
C ILE A 228 5.72 -5.33 -18.89
N SER A 229 6.82 -4.61 -19.14
CA SER A 229 7.17 -4.13 -20.48
C SER A 229 7.34 -5.27 -21.48
N GLN A 230 7.82 -6.44 -21.07
CA GLN A 230 7.92 -7.62 -21.93
C GLN A 230 6.54 -8.19 -22.29
N ILE A 231 5.59 -8.21 -21.35
CA ILE A 231 4.20 -8.63 -21.61
C ILE A 231 3.54 -7.70 -22.63
N LEU A 232 3.65 -6.38 -22.41
CA LEU A 232 3.02 -5.38 -23.29
C LEU A 232 3.60 -5.41 -24.71
N ARG A 233 4.89 -5.73 -24.87
CA ARG A 233 5.53 -5.88 -26.19
C ARG A 233 5.07 -7.13 -26.96
N LYS A 234 4.80 -8.24 -26.27
CA LYS A 234 4.38 -9.50 -26.91
C LYS A 234 2.93 -9.49 -27.42
N ARG A 235 2.11 -8.56 -26.91
CA ARG A 235 0.68 -8.45 -27.25
C ARG A 235 0.38 -7.37 -28.30
N ARG A 236 1.40 -6.64 -28.76
CA ARG A 236 1.36 -5.72 -29.91
C ARG A 236 1.81 -6.46 -31.15
#